data_AF-A0AAP3E1Q7-F1
#
_entry.id   AF-A0AAP3E1Q7-F1
#
_cell.length_a   1.000
_cell.length_b   1.000
_cell.length_c   1.000
_cell.angle_alpha   90.00
_cell.angle_beta   90.00
_cell.angle_gamma   90.00
#
_symmetry.space_group_name_H-M   'P 1'
#
loop_
_entity.id
_entity.type
_entity.pdbx_description
1 polymer ?
#
loop_
_entity_poly.entity_id
_entity_poly.type
_entity_poly.pdbx_seq_one_letter_code
_entity_poly.pdbx_strand_id
1 'polypeptide(L)'
;MSSSRLPRSITLSVPPAEQWTLHHVLCHRIERASRGKVGIGGDPPPLELCEAFETLEAGDTRFTAVQLEAIQDVLAEYHHCTDWWEVDRTRIERLLHHVSSGLEAVRTDPESTR
;
A
#
# COMPACT_ATOMS: atom_id res chain seq x y z
N MET A 1 14.00 23.80 -20.09
CA MET A 1 14.04 22.32 -20.10
C MET A 1 13.86 21.87 -18.67
N SER A 2 12.63 21.60 -18.26
CA SER A 2 12.32 21.16 -16.89
C SER A 2 12.69 19.68 -16.80
N SER A 3 13.73 19.35 -16.03
CA SER A 3 13.95 17.97 -15.58
C SER A 3 12.80 17.60 -14.65
N SER A 4 11.72 17.05 -15.20
CA SER A 4 10.70 16.37 -14.42
C SER A 4 11.40 15.21 -13.71
N ARG A 5 11.70 15.37 -12.41
CA ARG A 5 12.06 14.21 -11.58
C ARG A 5 10.84 13.32 -11.59
N LEU A 6 10.88 12.27 -12.41
CA LEU A 6 9.87 11.22 -12.34
C LEU A 6 9.83 10.76 -10.87
N PRO A 7 8.64 10.61 -10.28
CA PRO A 7 8.53 10.12 -8.92
C PRO A 7 9.27 8.78 -8.84
N ARG A 8 10.17 8.63 -7.86
CA ARG A 8 10.92 7.39 -7.68
C ARG A 8 9.92 6.27 -7.42
N SER A 9 9.91 5.28 -8.32
CA SER A 9 9.08 4.08 -8.18
C SER A 9 9.85 2.99 -7.43
N ILE A 10 9.14 2.26 -6.59
CA ILE A 10 9.60 1.23 -5.68
C ILE A 10 8.90 -0.06 -6.11
N THR A 11 9.69 -1.05 -6.48
CA THR A 11 9.15 -2.37 -6.83
C THR A 11 8.90 -3.16 -5.55
N LEU A 12 7.64 -3.48 -5.28
CA LEU A 12 7.24 -4.33 -4.16
C LEU A 12 7.17 -5.79 -4.65
N SER A 13 8.25 -6.53 -4.48
CA SER A 13 8.25 -7.98 -4.76
C SER A 13 7.66 -8.75 -3.60
N VAL A 14 6.39 -9.12 -3.72
CA VAL A 14 5.68 -9.98 -2.75
C VAL A 14 5.25 -11.30 -3.39
N PRO A 15 5.18 -12.40 -2.64
CA PRO A 15 4.61 -13.66 -3.12
C PRO A 15 3.17 -13.50 -3.61
N PRO A 16 2.69 -14.34 -4.56
CA PRO A 16 1.32 -14.23 -5.10
C PRO A 16 0.21 -14.27 -4.04
N ALA A 17 0.40 -15.06 -2.98
CA ALA A 17 -0.56 -15.14 -1.87
C ALA A 17 -0.64 -13.82 -1.07
N GLU A 18 0.48 -13.11 -0.94
CA GLU A 18 0.55 -11.81 -0.27
C GLU A 18 0.06 -10.70 -1.19
N GLN A 19 0.31 -10.79 -2.51
CA GLN A 19 -0.29 -9.89 -3.50
C GLN A 19 -1.81 -9.97 -3.51
N TRP A 20 -2.38 -11.19 -3.47
CA TRP A 20 -3.82 -11.40 -3.31
C TRP A 20 -4.34 -10.80 -2.01
N THR A 21 -3.61 -10.99 -0.91
CA THR A 21 -3.98 -10.42 0.39
C THR A 21 -4.01 -8.89 0.31
N LEU A 22 -2.98 -8.27 -0.28
CA LEU A 22 -2.90 -6.83 -0.49
C LEU A 22 -4.07 -6.33 -1.35
N HIS A 23 -4.36 -6.99 -2.47
CA HIS A 23 -5.51 -6.65 -3.32
C HIS A 23 -6.83 -6.66 -2.52
N HIS A 24 -7.11 -7.72 -1.75
CA HIS A 24 -8.35 -7.79 -0.95
C HIS A 24 -8.44 -6.69 0.10
N VAL A 25 -7.32 -6.39 0.77
CA VAL A 25 -7.25 -5.34 1.79
C VAL A 25 -7.62 -3.98 1.20
N LEU A 26 -6.98 -3.62 0.08
CA LEU A 26 -7.21 -2.35 -0.60
C LEU A 26 -8.63 -2.27 -1.17
N CYS A 27 -9.09 -3.32 -1.85
CA CYS A 27 -10.44 -3.41 -2.41
C CYS A 27 -11.49 -3.15 -1.33
N HIS A 28 -11.43 -3.87 -0.21
CA HIS A 28 -12.39 -3.65 0.87
C HIS A 28 -12.29 -2.26 1.48
N ARG A 29 -11.08 -1.66 1.62
CA ARG A 29 -10.94 -0.32 2.19
C ARG A 29 -11.65 0.73 1.32
N ILE A 30 -11.51 0.58 0.01
CA ILE A 30 -12.17 1.41 -1.01
C ILE A 30 -13.68 1.17 -0.99
N GLU A 31 -14.13 -0.09 -0.98
CA GLU A 31 -15.56 -0.43 -0.93
C GLU A 31 -16.23 0.07 0.37
N ARG A 32 -15.56 -0.05 1.51
CA ARG A 32 -16.07 0.39 2.82
C ARG A 32 -16.34 1.89 2.82
N ALA A 33 -15.45 2.68 2.21
CA ALA A 33 -15.64 4.12 2.05
C ALA A 33 -16.81 4.44 1.11
N SER A 34 -16.91 3.74 -0.03
CA SER A 34 -18.01 3.91 -0.99
C SER A 34 -19.38 3.57 -0.40
N ARG A 35 -19.45 2.65 0.58
CA ARG A 35 -20.68 2.24 1.26
C ARG A 35 -21.06 3.14 2.44
N GLY A 36 -20.31 4.20 2.73
CA GLY A 36 -20.58 5.10 3.86
C GLY A 36 -20.50 4.42 5.23
N LYS A 37 -19.89 3.23 5.32
CA LYS A 37 -19.62 2.53 6.59
C LYS A 37 -18.37 3.14 7.23
N VAL A 38 -18.53 4.40 7.61
CA VAL A 38 -17.52 5.20 8.29
C VAL A 38 -17.58 4.87 9.78
N GLY A 39 -16.91 3.80 10.20
CA GLY A 39 -16.55 3.62 11.62
C GLY A 39 -15.44 4.59 12.02
N ILE A 40 -15.30 4.88 13.32
CA ILE A 40 -14.39 5.87 13.95
C ILE A 40 -13.06 5.99 13.17
N GLY A 41 -12.96 7.00 12.28
CA GLY A 41 -11.82 7.21 11.36
C GLY A 41 -12.18 7.13 9.87
N GLY A 42 -13.41 7.41 9.44
CA GLY A 42 -13.79 8.79 9.16
C GLY A 42 -13.66 9.16 7.68
N ASP A 43 -12.53 8.82 7.07
CA ASP A 43 -12.07 9.52 5.87
C ASP A 43 -12.14 8.68 4.60
N PRO A 44 -12.47 9.32 3.45
CA PRO A 44 -12.36 8.69 2.14
C PRO A 44 -10.93 8.15 1.94
N PRO A 45 -10.74 7.05 1.18
CA PRO A 45 -9.42 6.57 0.87
C PRO A 45 -8.63 7.69 0.18
N PRO A 46 -7.35 7.88 0.52
CA PRO A 46 -6.51 8.83 -0.19
C PRO A 46 -6.42 8.42 -1.67
N LEU A 47 -6.27 9.40 -2.57
CA LEU A 47 -6.20 9.15 -4.01
C LEU A 47 -5.10 8.15 -4.36
N GLU A 48 -3.97 8.26 -3.66
CA GLU A 48 -2.80 7.40 -3.78
C GLU A 48 -3.14 5.93 -3.48
N LEU A 49 -4.12 5.66 -2.62
CA LEU A 49 -4.59 4.30 -2.36
C LEU A 49 -5.37 3.73 -3.55
N CYS A 50 -6.19 4.56 -4.19
CA CYS A 50 -6.93 4.18 -5.39
C CYS A 50 -5.96 3.92 -6.56
N GLU A 51 -4.97 4.80 -6.77
CA GLU A 51 -3.93 4.61 -7.79
C GLU A 51 -3.07 3.37 -7.52
N ALA A 52 -2.74 3.09 -6.26
CA ALA A 52 -2.05 1.86 -5.87
C ALA A 52 -2.89 0.62 -6.17
N PHE A 53 -4.21 0.68 -5.94
CA PHE A 53 -5.12 -0.40 -6.30
C PHE A 53 -5.19 -0.63 -7.81
N GLU A 54 -5.31 0.44 -8.61
CA GLU A 54 -5.27 0.35 -10.08
C GLU A 54 -3.95 -0.23 -10.60
N THR A 55 -2.84 0.13 -9.96
CA THR A 55 -1.51 -0.42 -10.27
C THR A 55 -1.47 -1.94 -10.06
N LEU A 56 -2.04 -2.42 -8.95
CA LEU A 56 -2.14 -3.86 -8.65
C LEU A 56 -3.08 -4.58 -9.61
N GLU A 57 -4.21 -3.98 -9.96
CA GLU A 57 -5.18 -4.52 -10.93
C GLU A 57 -4.59 -4.66 -12.33
N ALA A 58 -3.69 -3.74 -12.71
CA ALA A 58 -2.93 -3.84 -13.95
C ALA A 58 -1.85 -4.95 -13.92
N GLY A 59 -1.66 -5.62 -12.78
CA GLY A 59 -0.61 -6.61 -12.56
C GLY A 59 0.78 -6.01 -12.36
N ASP A 60 0.88 -4.69 -12.15
CA ASP A 60 2.13 -4.02 -11.83
C ASP A 60 2.40 -4.09 -10.32
N THR A 61 3.67 -3.98 -9.97
CA THR A 61 4.18 -4.02 -8.59
C THR A 61 5.08 -2.82 -8.30
N ARG A 62 5.08 -1.80 -9.17
CA ARG A 62 5.83 -0.56 -9.00
C ARG A 62 4.95 0.53 -8.43
N PHE A 63 5.27 0.95 -7.21
CA PHE A 63 4.54 1.98 -6.48
C PHE A 63 5.41 3.20 -6.24
N THR A 64 4.81 4.38 -6.14
CA THR A 64 5.53 5.55 -5.62
C THR A 64 5.67 5.46 -4.10
N ALA A 65 6.55 6.28 -3.50
CA ALA A 65 6.68 6.35 -2.05
C ALA A 65 5.36 6.69 -1.36
N VAL A 66 4.60 7.66 -1.91
CA VAL A 66 3.30 8.08 -1.34
C VAL A 66 2.24 6.98 -1.46
N GLN A 67 2.27 6.19 -2.54
CA GLN A 67 1.41 5.01 -2.68
C GLN A 67 1.77 3.93 -1.65
N LEU A 68 3.07 3.67 -1.42
CA LEU A 68 3.50 2.73 -0.39
C LEU A 68 3.16 3.21 1.03
N GLU A 69 3.25 4.50 1.32
CA GLU A 69 2.82 5.07 2.60
C GLU A 69 1.32 4.88 2.81
N ALA A 70 0.49 5.16 1.80
CA ALA A 70 -0.95 4.91 1.86
C ALA A 70 -1.28 3.41 2.07
N ILE A 71 -0.55 2.51 1.40
CA ILE A 71 -0.69 1.07 1.61
C ILE A 71 -0.29 0.70 3.05
N GLN A 72 0.80 1.25 3.58
CA GLN A 72 1.28 0.99 4.94
C GLN A 72 0.21 1.37 5.98
N ASP A 73 -0.39 2.54 5.84
CA ASP A 73 -1.42 3.03 6.76
C ASP A 73 -2.65 2.10 6.78
N VAL A 74 -3.10 1.64 5.61
CA VAL A 74 -4.25 0.72 5.53
C VAL A 74 -3.91 -0.67 6.08
N LEU A 75 -2.71 -1.18 5.80
CA LEU A 75 -2.27 -2.45 6.38
C LEU A 75 -2.15 -2.36 7.91
N ALA A 76 -1.70 -1.21 8.45
CA ALA A 76 -1.64 -0.98 9.89
C ALA A 76 -3.05 -0.88 10.51
N GLU A 77 -3.99 -0.17 9.86
CA GLU A 77 -5.41 -0.14 10.25
C GLU A 77 -5.96 -1.56 10.39
N TYR A 78 -5.66 -2.43 9.42
CA TYR A 78 -6.21 -3.78 9.38
C TYR A 78 -5.48 -4.76 10.29
N HIS A 79 -4.20 -4.55 10.57
CA HIS A 79 -3.48 -5.30 11.60
C HIS A 79 -4.10 -5.10 12.99
N HIS A 80 -4.65 -3.92 13.24
CA HIS A 80 -5.32 -3.56 14.48
C HIS A 80 -6.83 -3.83 14.48
N CYS A 81 -7.43 -4.11 13.33
CA CYS A 81 -8.85 -4.39 13.20
C CYS A 81 -9.18 -5.82 13.63
N THR A 82 -9.93 -5.98 14.73
CA THR A 82 -10.33 -7.29 15.25
C THR A 82 -11.55 -7.89 14.55
N ASP A 83 -12.31 -7.09 13.82
CA ASP A 83 -13.55 -7.51 13.14
C ASP A 83 -13.29 -8.09 11.73
N TRP A 84 -12.07 -7.96 11.22
CA TRP A 84 -11.70 -8.51 9.93
C TRP A 84 -11.09 -9.91 10.09
N TRP A 85 -11.81 -10.94 9.64
CA TRP A 85 -11.41 -12.34 9.79
C TRP A 85 -10.91 -13.00 8.49
N GLU A 86 -11.12 -12.39 7.32
CA GLU A 86 -10.75 -13.01 6.03
C GLU A 86 -9.23 -13.00 5.75
N VAL A 87 -8.46 -12.22 6.51
CA VAL A 87 -7.02 -12.07 6.30
C VAL A 87 -6.26 -12.58 7.53
N ASP A 88 -5.29 -13.46 7.27
CA ASP A 88 -4.35 -13.93 8.29
C ASP A 88 -3.45 -12.78 8.76
N ARG A 89 -3.48 -12.47 10.06
CA ARG A 89 -2.69 -11.38 10.66
C ARG A 89 -1.21 -11.47 10.33
N THR A 90 -0.67 -12.69 10.27
CA THR A 90 0.74 -12.94 9.92
C THR A 90 1.05 -12.48 8.50
N ARG A 91 0.09 -12.57 7.57
CA ARG A 91 0.27 -12.08 6.19
C ARG A 91 0.26 -10.55 6.14
N ILE A 92 -0.59 -9.90 6.91
CA ILE A 92 -0.56 -8.42 7.03
C ILE A 92 0.77 -7.97 7.63
N GLU A 93 1.27 -8.65 8.65
CA GLU A 93 2.59 -8.34 9.25
C GLU A 93 3.73 -8.47 8.24
N ARG A 94 3.72 -9.52 7.40
CA ARG A 94 4.71 -9.67 6.33
C ARG A 94 4.60 -8.57 5.29
N LEU A 95 3.38 -8.24 4.86
CA LEU A 95 3.15 -7.13 3.93
C LEU A 95 3.65 -5.79 4.50
N LEU A 96 3.38 -5.50 5.78
CA LEU A 96 3.91 -4.32 6.46
C LEU A 96 5.45 -4.31 6.47
N HIS A 97 6.08 -5.47 6.69
CA HIS A 97 7.53 -5.57 6.64
C HIS A 97 8.09 -5.31 5.23
N HIS A 98 7.45 -5.85 4.19
CA HIS A 98 7.84 -5.62 2.79
C HIS A 98 7.72 -4.15 2.39
N VAL A 99 6.59 -3.52 2.71
CA VAL A 99 6.33 -2.10 2.43
C VAL A 99 7.31 -1.20 3.18
N SER A 100 7.52 -1.45 4.47
CA SER A 100 8.46 -0.67 5.29
C SER A 100 9.88 -0.80 4.76
N SER A 101 10.31 -2.01 4.37
CA SER A 101 11.64 -2.23 3.80
C SER A 101 11.82 -1.49 2.46
N GLY A 102 10.78 -1.44 1.62
CA GLY A 102 10.78 -0.68 0.37
C GLY A 102 10.89 0.83 0.59
N LEU A 103 10.18 1.37 1.58
CA LEU A 103 10.26 2.79 1.97
C LEU A 103 11.64 3.15 2.54
N GLU A 104 12.18 2.31 3.42
CA GLU A 104 13.51 2.53 4.01
C GLU A 104 14.62 2.48 2.95
N ALA A 105 14.52 1.60 1.96
CA ALA A 105 15.46 1.52 0.84
C ALA A 105 15.49 2.82 0.00
N VAL A 106 14.35 3.50 -0.14
CA VAL A 106 14.30 4.81 -0.82
C VAL A 106 14.88 5.93 0.04
N ARG A 107 14.71 5.86 1.36
CA ARG A 107 15.28 6.83 2.31
C ARG A 107 16.80 6.70 2.42
N THR A 108 17.32 5.48 2.31
CA THR A 108 18.75 5.16 2.32
C THR A 108 19.42 5.20 0.93
N ASP A 109 18.71 5.62 -0.12
CA ASP A 109 19.29 6.03 -1.39
C ASP A 109 19.40 7.58 -1.48
N PRO A 110 20.39 8.20 -0.79
CA PRO A 110 20.73 9.59 -1.02
C PRO A 110 21.71 9.66 -2.20
N GLU A 111 21.28 9.29 -3.41
CA GLU A 111 22.07 9.49 -4.63
C GLU A 111 23.34 8.58 -4.66
N SER A 112 23.43 7.71 -5.68
CA SER A 112 24.73 7.20 -6.16
C SER A 112 25.77 8.31 -6.04
N THR A 113 26.64 8.19 -5.04
CA THR A 113 27.66 9.20 -4.80
C THR A 113 28.70 9.04 -5.90
N ARG A 114 28.55 9.86 -6.94
CA ARG A 114 29.45 10.10 -8.09
C ARG A 114 29.50 9.07 -9.22
#